data_AF-A0A3S5ATH3-F1
#
_entry.id   AF-A0A3S5ATH3-F1
#
_cell.length_a   1.000
_cell.length_b   1.000
_cell.length_c   1.000
_cell.angle_alpha   90.00
_cell.angle_beta   90.00
_cell.angle_gamma   90.00
#
_symmetry.space_group_name_H-M   'P 1'
#
loop_
_entity.id
_entity.type
_entity.pdbx_description
1 polymer ?
#
loop_
_entity_poly.entity_id
_entity_poly.type
_entity_poly.pdbx_seq_one_letter_code
_entity_poly.pdbx_strand_id
1 'polypeptide(L)'
;MTDGSDPGNTSNILKPAEGTTASGVGVQILRNGLPISFGPDSSASGNTNQWYIGTAGSGGSEPFTIPLKARYVQTEQNMVAGSVKARATVTFSYQ
;
A
#
# COMPACT_ATOMS: atom_id res chain seq x y z
N MET A 1 -2.00 4.29 -4.05
CA MET A 1 -2.32 3.34 -2.97
C MET A 1 -2.08 4.07 -1.67
N THR A 2 -3.00 3.96 -0.74
CA THR A 2 -3.05 4.76 0.49
C THR A 2 -3.04 3.86 1.69
N ASP A 3 -2.38 4.29 2.76
CA ASP A 3 -2.50 3.65 4.05
C ASP A 3 -3.89 3.95 4.62
N GLY A 4 -4.67 2.90 4.82
CA GLY A 4 -6.03 3.02 5.29
C GLY A 4 -6.11 3.34 6.78
N SER A 5 -5.09 3.03 7.58
CA SER A 5 -5.05 3.36 9.01
C SER A 5 -4.59 4.80 9.25
N ASP A 6 -3.76 5.33 8.35
CA ASP A 6 -3.22 6.69 8.41
C ASP A 6 -3.10 7.28 6.98
N PRO A 7 -4.14 7.97 6.48
CA PRO A 7 -4.15 8.52 5.12
C PRO A 7 -3.05 9.54 4.82
N GLY A 8 -2.38 10.09 5.84
CA GLY A 8 -1.25 11.01 5.70
C GLY A 8 0.10 10.31 5.56
N ASN A 9 0.17 8.99 5.75
CA ASN A 9 1.40 8.22 5.66
C ASN A 9 1.91 8.19 4.20
N THR A 10 3.11 8.72 3.99
CA THR A 10 3.81 8.69 2.70
C THR A 10 5.01 7.74 2.67
N SER A 11 5.24 7.00 3.76
CA SER A 11 6.27 5.97 3.84
C SER A 11 5.86 4.71 3.06
N ASN A 12 6.67 3.65 3.17
CA ASN A 12 6.39 2.34 2.56
C ASN A 12 6.02 1.26 3.61
N ILE A 13 5.65 1.66 4.83
CA ILE A 13 5.23 0.75 5.92
C ILE A 13 3.83 1.16 6.38
N LEU A 14 2.88 0.24 6.32
CA LEU A 14 1.52 0.48 6.80
C LEU A 14 1.54 0.69 8.32
N LYS A 15 0.80 1.69 8.77
CA LYS A 15 0.53 1.90 10.19
C LYS A 15 -0.36 0.77 10.72
N PRO A 16 -0.13 0.33 11.96
CA PRO A 16 -1.01 -0.61 12.65
C PRO A 16 -2.48 -0.18 12.53
N ALA A 17 -3.33 -1.07 12.02
CA ALA A 17 -4.76 -0.85 12.02
C ALA A 17 -5.35 -1.13 13.41
N GLU A 18 -6.56 -0.62 13.66
CA GLU A 18 -7.31 -0.84 14.90
C GLU A 18 -7.40 -2.33 15.27
N GLY A 19 -7.07 -2.64 16.53
CA GLY A 19 -7.01 -4.01 17.03
C GLY A 19 -5.70 -4.75 16.74
N THR A 20 -4.67 -4.05 16.27
CA THR A 20 -3.29 -4.54 16.35
C THR A 20 -2.84 -4.57 17.81
N THR A 21 -2.26 -5.68 18.25
CA THR A 21 -1.70 -5.84 19.61
C THR A 21 -0.20 -6.14 19.60
N ALA A 22 0.36 -6.49 18.45
CA ALA A 22 1.81 -6.59 18.28
C ALA A 22 2.46 -5.20 18.22
N SER A 23 3.73 -5.09 18.64
CA SER A 23 4.55 -3.88 18.48
C SER A 23 5.92 -4.21 17.89
N GLY A 24 6.59 -3.20 17.32
CA GLY A 24 7.88 -3.35 16.65
C GLY A 24 7.83 -4.08 15.31
N VAL A 25 6.63 -4.28 14.75
CA VAL A 25 6.39 -4.89 13.43
C VAL A 25 5.44 -4.04 12.60
N GLY A 26 5.74 -3.88 11.32
CA GLY A 26 4.87 -3.26 10.32
C GLY A 26 4.66 -4.18 9.12
N VAL A 27 3.79 -3.76 8.19
CA VAL A 27 3.52 -4.47 6.94
C VAL A 27 3.93 -3.60 5.76
N GLN A 28 4.66 -4.16 4.79
CA GLN A 28 4.92 -3.53 3.50
C GLN A 28 4.16 -4.25 2.39
N ILE A 29 3.68 -3.49 1.42
CA ILE A 29 3.16 -4.01 0.16
C ILE A 29 4.24 -3.84 -0.90
N LEU A 30 4.46 -4.88 -1.69
CA LEU A 30 5.47 -4.91 -2.74
C LEU A 30 4.82 -5.08 -4.12
N ARG A 31 5.38 -4.36 -5.10
CA ARG A 31 5.16 -4.58 -6.53
C ARG A 31 6.50 -4.95 -7.16
N ASN A 32 6.54 -6.05 -7.91
CA ASN A 32 7.77 -6.53 -8.56
C ASN A 32 8.96 -6.67 -7.57
N GLY A 33 8.69 -7.05 -6.33
CA GLY A 33 9.70 -7.19 -5.27
C GLY A 33 10.15 -5.88 -4.62
N LEU A 34 9.66 -4.72 -5.06
CA LEU A 34 9.99 -3.41 -4.49
C LEU A 34 8.84 -2.90 -3.60
N PRO A 35 9.14 -2.34 -2.41
CA PRO A 35 8.12 -1.73 -1.56
C PRO A 35 7.43 -0.56 -2.26
N ILE A 36 6.11 -0.46 -2.10
CA ILE A 36 5.31 0.67 -2.55
C ILE A 36 5.30 1.74 -1.45
N SER A 37 5.64 2.98 -1.80
CA SER A 37 5.37 4.14 -0.93
C SER A 37 3.92 4.60 -1.08
N PHE A 38 3.28 4.97 0.02
CA PHE A 38 1.87 5.34 0.06
C PHE A 38 1.65 6.83 -0.29
N GLY A 39 0.45 7.18 -0.70
CA GLY A 39 0.04 8.56 -0.93
C GLY A 39 -1.43 8.78 -0.61
N PRO A 40 -1.93 10.03 -0.70
CA PRO A 40 -3.32 10.35 -0.41
C PRO A 40 -4.31 9.52 -1.25
N ASP A 41 -5.51 9.28 -0.71
CA ASP A 41 -6.59 8.64 -1.46
C ASP A 41 -7.19 9.64 -2.44
N SER A 42 -6.59 9.75 -3.63
CA SER A 42 -6.98 10.71 -4.66
C SER A 42 -6.69 10.17 -6.06
N SER A 43 -7.63 10.41 -6.97
CA SER A 43 -7.51 10.10 -8.40
C SER A 43 -6.93 11.26 -9.22
N ALA A 44 -6.56 12.37 -8.58
CA ALA A 44 -5.95 13.51 -9.28
C ALA A 44 -4.64 13.09 -9.98
N SER A 45 -4.40 13.61 -11.18
CA SER A 45 -3.15 13.42 -11.90
C SER A 45 -1.98 13.97 -11.08
N GLY A 46 -0.89 13.20 -10.99
CA GLY A 46 0.30 13.59 -10.23
C GLY A 46 0.13 13.46 -8.71
N ASN A 47 -0.87 12.73 -8.22
CA ASN A 47 -1.00 12.43 -6.80
C ASN A 47 0.30 11.80 -6.25
N THR A 48 0.65 12.12 -5.01
CA THR A 48 1.89 11.65 -4.37
C THR A 48 1.98 10.12 -4.46
N ASN A 49 3.15 9.62 -4.90
CA ASN A 49 3.41 8.20 -5.08
C ASN A 49 2.40 7.47 -6.01
N GLN A 50 1.74 8.20 -6.92
CA GLN A 50 1.02 7.61 -8.05
C GLN A 50 2.02 6.87 -8.95
N TRP A 51 1.60 5.72 -9.47
CA TRP A 51 2.40 4.94 -10.39
C TRP A 51 1.55 4.41 -11.54
N TYR A 52 2.16 4.35 -12.72
CA TYR A 52 1.51 3.92 -13.94
C TYR A 52 1.34 2.39 -13.97
N ILE A 53 0.14 1.95 -14.34
CA ILE A 53 -0.26 0.53 -14.38
C ILE A 53 -0.37 0.00 -15.82
N GLY A 54 -0.38 0.89 -16.81
CA GLY A 54 -0.51 0.59 -18.24
C GLY A 54 -1.60 1.44 -18.91
N THR A 55 -1.75 1.28 -20.22
CA THR A 55 -2.75 1.96 -21.06
C THR A 55 -3.74 0.93 -21.54
N ALA A 56 -5.04 1.22 -21.41
CA ALA A 56 -6.09 0.33 -21.92
C ALA A 56 -5.95 0.19 -23.45
N GLY A 57 -6.02 -1.05 -23.94
CA GLY A 57 -6.03 -1.32 -25.37
C GLY A 57 -7.29 -0.75 -26.05
N SER A 58 -7.24 -0.59 -27.37
CA SER A 58 -8.33 -0.05 -28.20
C SER A 58 -9.67 -0.79 -28.07
N GLY A 59 -9.66 -2.06 -27.65
CA GLY A 59 -10.86 -2.86 -27.39
C GLY A 59 -11.43 -2.76 -25.97
N GLY A 60 -10.77 -2.05 -25.05
CA GLY A 60 -11.25 -1.76 -23.69
C GLY A 60 -11.48 -2.95 -22.75
N SER A 61 -11.20 -4.18 -23.20
CA SER A 61 -11.56 -5.43 -22.50
C SER A 61 -10.36 -6.19 -21.95
N GLU A 62 -9.16 -5.64 -22.08
CA GLU A 62 -7.92 -6.31 -21.66
C GLU A 62 -7.79 -6.31 -20.13
N PRO A 63 -7.54 -7.47 -19.49
CA PRO A 63 -7.38 -7.55 -18.06
C PRO A 63 -6.04 -6.92 -17.60
N PHE A 64 -6.11 -6.05 -16.59
CA PHE A 64 -4.92 -5.54 -15.90
C PHE A 64 -4.59 -6.41 -14.69
N THR A 65 -3.48 -7.14 -14.76
CA THR A 65 -2.97 -7.92 -13.62
C THR A 65 -1.87 -7.15 -12.90
N ILE A 66 -2.11 -6.81 -11.63
CA ILE A 66 -1.16 -6.12 -10.76
C ILE A 66 -0.76 -7.08 -9.63
N PRO A 67 0.34 -7.83 -9.76
CA PRO A 67 0.77 -8.75 -8.72
C PRO A 67 1.32 -7.97 -7.52
N LEU A 68 0.63 -8.10 -6.38
CA LEU A 68 1.05 -7.52 -5.11
C LEU A 68 1.45 -8.62 -4.13
N LYS A 69 2.46 -8.35 -3.32
CA LYS A 69 2.86 -9.21 -2.19
C LYS A 69 2.85 -8.37 -0.93
N ALA A 70 2.61 -9.01 0.22
CA ALA A 70 2.78 -8.38 1.52
C ALA A 70 3.92 -9.06 2.29
N ARG A 71 4.65 -8.30 3.11
CA ARG A 71 5.63 -8.85 4.05
C ARG A 71 5.62 -8.09 5.36
N TYR A 72 6.01 -8.76 6.44
CA TYR A 72 6.35 -8.09 7.69
C TYR A 72 7.73 -7.43 7.61
N VAL A 73 7.89 -6.31 8.31
CA VAL A 73 9.17 -5.66 8.54
C VAL A 73 9.29 -5.28 10.02
N GLN A 74 10.47 -5.45 10.58
CA GLN A 74 10.77 -4.96 11.91
C GLN A 74 10.87 -3.43 11.88
N THR A 75 10.17 -2.76 12.79
CA THR A 75 10.15 -1.29 12.88
C THR A 75 10.83 -0.78 14.14
N GLU A 76 11.00 -1.63 15.15
CA GLU A 76 11.65 -1.31 16.42
C GLU A 76 12.56 -2.47 16.85
N GLN A 77 13.60 -2.17 17.64
CA GLN A 77 14.53 -3.19 18.13
C GLN A 77 13.83 -4.25 18.98
N ASN A 78 12.90 -3.84 19.84
CA ASN A 78 12.12 -4.73 20.69
C ASN A 78 10.76 -4.99 20.04
N MET A 79 10.40 -6.26 19.88
CA MET A 79 9.12 -6.67 19.31
C MET A 79 8.27 -7.34 20.39
N VAL A 80 6.98 -7.01 20.42
CA VAL A 80 5.99 -7.66 21.29
C VAL A 80 5.06 -8.49 20.43
N ALA A 81 4.85 -9.75 20.83
CA ALA A 81 3.95 -10.67 20.15
C ALA A 81 2.50 -10.21 20.27
N GLY A 82 1.72 -10.45 19.20
CA GLY A 82 0.30 -10.09 19.15
C GLY A 82 -0.25 -10.23 17.74
N SER A 83 -1.48 -9.80 17.52
CA SER A 83 -2.09 -9.73 16.20
C SER A 83 -1.61 -8.50 15.46
N VAL A 84 -1.26 -8.65 14.19
CA VAL A 84 -0.99 -7.53 13.26
C VAL A 84 -2.19 -7.36 12.36
N LYS A 85 -2.73 -6.14 12.29
CA LYS A 85 -3.76 -5.76 11.32
C LYS A 85 -3.24 -4.59 10.50
N ALA A 86 -3.50 -4.61 9.20
CA ALA A 86 -3.09 -3.57 8.29
C ALA A 86 -4.20 -3.31 7.27
N ARG A 87 -4.38 -2.04 6.89
CA ARG A 87 -5.40 -1.62 5.91
C ARG A 87 -4.72 -0.76 4.84
N ALA A 88 -4.97 -1.07 3.58
CA ALA A 88 -4.56 -0.22 2.45
C ALA A 88 -5.74 -0.04 1.50
N THR A 89 -5.86 1.14 0.89
CA THR A 89 -6.84 1.41 -0.18
C THR A 89 -6.13 1.58 -1.52
N VAL A 90 -6.82 1.19 -2.59
CA VAL A 90 -6.33 1.30 -3.97
C VAL A 90 -7.28 2.20 -4.74
N THR A 91 -6.75 3.33 -5.20
CA THR A 91 -7.48 4.31 -6.01
C THR A 91 -6.98 4.20 -7.45
N PHE A 92 -7.90 3.93 -8.37
CA PHE A 92 -7.59 3.96 -9.81
C PHE A 92 -7.87 5.36 -10.36
N SER A 93 -6.93 5.88 -11.15
CA SER A 93 -7.05 7.14 -11.87
C SER A 93 -7.00 6.84 -13.36
N TYR A 94 -7.99 7.36 -14.09
CA TYR A 94 -8.08 7.29 -15.55
C TYR A 94 -7.80 8.69 -16.10
N GLN A 95 -6.86 8.78 -17.03
CA GLN A 95 -6.40 10.02 -17.66
C GLN A 95 -6.36 9.83 -19.16
#